data_AF-A0A3F2Y295-F1
#
_entry.id   AF-A0A3F2Y295-F1
#
_cell.length_a   1.000
_cell.length_b   1.000
_cell.length_c   1.000
_cell.angle_alpha   90.00
_cell.angle_beta   90.00
_cell.angle_gamma   90.00
#
_symmetry.space_group_name_H-M   'P 1'
#
loop_
_entity.id
_entity.type
_entity.pdbx_description
1 polymer ?
#
loop_
_entity_poly.entity_id
_entity_poly.type
_entity_poly.pdbx_seq_one_letter_code
_entity_poly.pdbx_strand_id
1 'polypeptide(L)'
;MAFGDICGWICAWSWGLAYYPTLLLNYRIKSSNGVSIDSISLSLMGYTAYLVSVCLQLFNPEVRSQFQLVYNTLPVISSSDLFYSMHGVFVILVIFSQCLWGAKLWGFKDRLKRRPHRITYIVFSFFCFFVLFDWFFQNSQYRLLNFVMDLAYFKVITSCIRYIPQVLQNKRRKSMYGSSKSQLLLDMIGCLFSVLEIGIKNDRPLAEALSLNRGKLGLIAISVLFDTTFVIQFWLYSSDDSLSHSIEMDSFKYRAK
;
A
#
# COMPACT_ATOMS: atom_id res chain seq x y z
N MET A 1 18.74 -1.80 -21.54
CA MET A 1 18.17 -1.36 -20.25
C MET A 1 19.04 -1.95 -19.16
N ALA A 2 19.61 -1.16 -18.27
CA ALA A 2 20.47 -1.68 -17.21
C ALA A 2 19.65 -2.61 -16.30
N PHE A 3 20.24 -3.70 -15.79
CA PHE A 3 19.52 -4.70 -14.98
C PHE A 3 18.77 -4.08 -13.79
N GLY A 4 19.32 -3.03 -13.17
CA GLY A 4 18.65 -2.28 -12.11
C GLY A 4 17.32 -1.63 -12.52
N ASP A 5 17.20 -1.12 -13.75
CA ASP A 5 15.93 -0.56 -14.23
C ASP A 5 14.87 -1.64 -14.44
N ILE A 6 15.29 -2.82 -14.92
CA ILE A 6 14.40 -3.98 -15.06
C ILE A 6 13.87 -4.38 -13.67
N CYS A 7 14.73 -4.43 -12.65
CA CYS A 7 14.32 -4.67 -11.28
C CYS A 7 13.30 -3.64 -10.79
N GLY A 8 13.53 -2.36 -11.07
CA GLY A 8 12.59 -1.30 -10.71
C GLY A 8 11.22 -1.45 -11.36
N TRP A 9 11.16 -1.80 -12.64
CA TRP A 9 9.90 -2.07 -13.33
C TRP A 9 9.18 -3.31 -12.80
N ILE A 10 9.91 -4.40 -12.52
CA ILE A 10 9.33 -5.60 -11.90
C ILE A 10 8.73 -5.26 -10.53
N CYS A 11 9.45 -4.47 -9.71
CA CYS A 11 8.94 -3.98 -8.44
C CYS A 11 7.64 -3.19 -8.62
N ALA A 12 7.64 -2.20 -9.51
CA ALA A 12 6.49 -1.33 -9.75
C ALA A 12 5.26 -2.11 -10.23
N TRP A 13 5.44 -3.08 -11.12
CA TRP A 13 4.35 -3.95 -11.57
C TRP A 13 3.87 -4.90 -10.48
N SER A 14 4.78 -5.51 -9.72
CA SER A 14 4.42 -6.45 -8.64
C SER A 14 3.56 -5.76 -7.59
N TRP A 15 4.00 -4.61 -7.08
CA TRP A 15 3.20 -3.83 -6.12
C TRP A 15 1.96 -3.17 -6.76
N GLY A 16 2.04 -2.73 -8.02
CA GLY A 16 0.91 -2.13 -8.73
C GLY A 16 -0.25 -3.11 -8.96
N LEU A 17 0.08 -4.36 -9.27
CA LEU A 17 -0.90 -5.41 -9.54
C LEU A 17 -1.54 -6.00 -8.27
N ALA A 18 -1.00 -5.71 -7.09
CA ALA A 18 -1.47 -6.25 -5.81
C ALA A 18 -2.96 -5.98 -5.52
N TYR A 19 -3.52 -4.87 -6.04
CA TYR A 19 -4.93 -4.52 -5.84
C TYR A 19 -5.89 -5.08 -6.90
N TYR A 20 -5.38 -5.65 -8.00
CA TYR A 20 -6.20 -6.19 -9.07
C TYR A 20 -7.09 -7.36 -8.65
N PRO A 21 -6.63 -8.31 -7.81
CA PRO A 21 -7.51 -9.36 -7.30
C PRO A 21 -8.77 -8.81 -6.65
N THR A 22 -8.64 -7.73 -5.87
CA THR A 22 -9.78 -7.07 -5.23
C THR A 22 -10.69 -6.38 -6.26
N LEU A 23 -10.09 -5.62 -7.18
CA LEU A 23 -10.81 -4.92 -8.25
C LEU A 23 -11.66 -5.88 -9.10
N LEU A 24 -11.06 -6.98 -9.55
CA LEU A 24 -11.70 -7.98 -10.39
C LEU A 24 -12.75 -8.78 -9.62
N LEU A 25 -12.47 -9.13 -8.36
CA LEU A 25 -13.42 -9.84 -7.51
C LEU A 25 -14.70 -9.02 -7.33
N ASN A 26 -14.58 -7.74 -6.97
CA ASN A 26 -15.72 -6.84 -6.80
C ASN A 26 -16.58 -6.78 -8.07
N TYR A 27 -15.93 -6.67 -9.23
CA TYR A 27 -16.62 -6.63 -10.52
C TYR A 27 -17.33 -7.95 -10.85
N ARG A 28 -16.72 -9.09 -10.51
CA ARG A 28 -17.28 -10.43 -10.74
C ARG A 28 -18.49 -10.70 -9.86
N ILE A 29 -18.41 -10.39 -8.55
CA ILE A 29 -19.51 -10.62 -7.60
C ILE A 29 -20.56 -9.49 -7.62
N LYS A 30 -20.31 -8.42 -8.41
CA LYS A 30 -21.16 -7.21 -8.52
C LYS A 30 -21.48 -6.60 -7.16
N SER A 31 -20.49 -6.61 -6.27
CA SER A 31 -20.56 -6.10 -4.92
C SER A 31 -19.18 -5.69 -4.44
N SER A 32 -19.09 -4.56 -3.75
CA SER A 32 -17.90 -4.07 -3.05
C SER A 32 -17.91 -4.46 -1.56
N ASN A 33 -18.82 -5.35 -1.15
CA ASN A 33 -19.14 -5.49 0.26
C ASN A 33 -17.98 -6.00 1.12
N GLY A 34 -17.10 -6.81 0.55
CA GLY A 34 -15.91 -7.37 1.21
C GLY A 34 -14.76 -6.38 1.39
N VAL A 35 -14.88 -5.16 0.88
CA VAL A 35 -13.84 -4.13 0.98
C VAL A 35 -14.25 -3.06 1.99
N SER A 36 -13.35 -2.74 2.92
CA SER A 36 -13.54 -1.65 3.87
C SER A 36 -13.30 -0.30 3.20
N ILE A 37 -14.29 0.59 3.26
CA ILE A 37 -14.19 1.96 2.73
C ILE A 37 -13.08 2.76 3.44
N ASP A 38 -12.83 2.49 4.72
CA ASP A 38 -11.75 3.13 5.49
C ASP A 38 -10.38 2.75 4.95
N SER A 39 -10.17 1.46 4.68
CA SER A 39 -8.93 0.93 4.11
C SER A 39 -8.63 1.55 2.73
N ILE A 40 -9.65 1.67 1.88
CA ILE A 40 -9.50 2.28 0.55
C ILE A 40 -9.27 3.79 0.65
N SER A 41 -9.95 4.49 1.57
CA SER A 41 -9.74 5.93 1.79
C SER A 41 -8.31 6.21 2.24
N LEU A 42 -7.81 5.48 3.25
CA LEU A 42 -6.44 5.59 3.73
C LEU A 42 -5.43 5.26 2.61
N SER A 43 -5.71 4.24 1.80
CA SER A 43 -4.88 3.88 0.66
C SER A 43 -4.82 5.00 -0.38
N LEU A 44 -5.96 5.63 -0.70
CA LEU A 44 -6.04 6.73 -1.67
C LEU A 44 -5.20 7.91 -1.21
N MET A 45 -5.36 8.29 0.06
CA MET A 45 -4.61 9.39 0.65
C MET A 45 -3.11 9.10 0.68
N GLY A 46 -2.72 7.90 1.11
CA GLY A 46 -1.32 7.47 1.13
C GLY A 46 -0.69 7.46 -0.26
N TYR A 47 -1.37 6.87 -1.26
CA TYR A 47 -0.86 6.86 -2.64
C TYR A 47 -0.75 8.26 -3.25
N THR A 48 -1.73 9.14 -2.96
CA THR A 48 -1.70 10.53 -3.44
C THR A 48 -0.54 11.30 -2.81
N ALA A 49 -0.34 11.19 -1.49
CA ALA A 49 0.80 11.79 -0.81
C ALA A 49 2.13 11.29 -1.37
N TYR A 50 2.25 9.97 -1.59
CA TYR A 50 3.45 9.38 -2.17
C TYR A 50 3.71 9.86 -3.60
N LEU A 51 2.68 9.95 -4.44
CA LEU A 51 2.79 10.48 -5.79
C LEU A 51 3.29 11.93 -5.79
N VAL A 52 2.74 12.78 -4.93
CA VAL A 52 3.19 14.18 -4.79
C VAL A 52 4.65 14.22 -4.34
N SER A 53 5.02 13.41 -3.34
CA SER A 53 6.41 13.30 -2.87
C SER A 53 7.37 12.91 -4.01
N VAL A 54 7.05 11.83 -4.73
CA VAL A 54 7.86 11.31 -5.84
C VAL A 54 7.98 12.34 -6.98
N CYS A 55 6.87 12.98 -7.37
CA CYS A 55 6.86 14.03 -8.39
C CYS A 55 7.76 15.20 -7.99
N LEU A 56 7.67 15.66 -6.75
CA LEU A 56 8.48 16.78 -6.27
C LEU A 56 9.98 16.41 -6.21
N GLN A 57 10.33 15.20 -5.75
CA GLN A 57 11.73 14.75 -5.75
C GLN A 57 12.32 14.59 -7.15
N LEU A 58 11.51 14.15 -8.13
CA LEU A 58 11.96 13.96 -9.50
C LEU A 58 12.07 15.28 -10.28
N PHE A 59 11.08 16.17 -10.16
CA PHE A 59 10.92 17.28 -11.09
C PHE A 59 11.15 18.66 -10.47
N ASN A 60 11.02 18.82 -9.15
CA ASN A 60 11.16 20.14 -8.52
C ASN A 60 12.65 20.48 -8.26
N PRO A 61 13.20 21.56 -8.85
CA PRO A 61 14.60 21.92 -8.68
C PRO A 61 14.98 22.26 -7.24
N GLU A 62 14.08 22.91 -6.50
CA GLU A 62 14.32 23.31 -5.11
C GLU A 62 14.46 22.10 -4.19
N VAL A 63 13.58 21.11 -4.32
CA VAL A 63 13.68 19.84 -3.56
C VAL A 63 14.99 19.14 -3.86
N ARG A 64 15.39 19.08 -5.13
CA ARG A 64 16.65 18.43 -5.55
C ARG A 64 17.88 19.16 -5.02
N SER A 65 17.84 20.50 -5.02
CA SER A 65 18.89 21.35 -4.45
C SER A 65 19.01 21.12 -2.94
N GLN A 66 17.90 21.19 -2.20
CA GLN A 66 17.86 20.92 -0.76
C GLN A 66 18.34 19.49 -0.44
N PHE A 67 17.92 18.50 -1.22
CA PHE A 67 18.35 17.11 -1.04
C PHE A 67 19.87 16.96 -1.25
N GLN A 68 20.42 17.59 -2.28
CA GLN A 68 21.87 17.59 -2.54
C GLN A 68 22.67 18.25 -1.41
N LEU A 69 22.16 19.34 -0.84
CA LEU A 69 22.81 20.02 0.29
C LEU A 69 22.84 19.16 1.55
N VAL A 70 21.77 18.41 1.82
CA VAL A 70 21.66 17.58 3.04
C VAL A 70 22.38 16.25 2.89
N TYR A 71 22.26 15.58 1.74
CA TYR A 71 22.69 14.19 1.55
C TYR A 71 23.87 14.03 0.59
N ASN A 72 24.40 15.12 0.03
CA ASN A 72 25.49 15.11 -0.94
C ASN A 72 25.22 14.21 -2.17
N THR A 73 23.95 14.08 -2.55
CA THR A 73 23.52 13.31 -3.72
C THR A 73 22.17 13.82 -4.21
N LEU A 74 21.80 13.49 -5.44
CA LEU A 74 20.44 13.71 -5.93
C LEU A 74 19.48 12.67 -5.34
N PRO A 75 18.17 12.95 -5.29
CA PRO A 75 17.17 12.00 -4.81
C PRO A 75 17.26 10.64 -5.52
N VAL A 76 17.31 9.57 -4.74
CA VAL A 76 17.42 8.17 -5.22
C VAL A 76 16.02 7.62 -5.56
N ILE A 77 15.32 8.33 -6.44
CA ILE A 77 13.97 7.99 -6.90
C ILE A 77 14.03 7.61 -8.38
N SER A 78 13.40 6.50 -8.75
CA SER A 78 13.35 6.01 -10.13
C SER A 78 12.04 6.38 -10.82
N SER A 79 12.02 6.36 -12.16
CA SER A 79 10.78 6.47 -12.94
C SER A 79 9.78 5.34 -12.67
N SER A 80 10.26 4.17 -12.24
CA SER A 80 9.45 3.06 -11.75
C SER A 80 8.63 3.45 -10.50
N ASP A 81 9.18 4.25 -9.60
CA ASP A 81 8.49 4.73 -8.38
C ASP A 81 7.35 5.70 -8.74
N LEU A 82 7.59 6.54 -9.75
CA LEU A 82 6.56 7.43 -10.30
C LEU A 82 5.43 6.63 -10.94
N PHE A 83 5.76 5.63 -11.75
CA PHE A 83 4.75 4.75 -12.35
C PHE A 83 3.95 4.00 -11.27
N TYR A 84 4.63 3.41 -10.29
CA TYR A 84 3.99 2.69 -9.18
C TYR A 84 2.99 3.57 -8.41
N SER A 85 3.43 4.78 -8.04
CA SER A 85 2.59 5.71 -7.28
C SER A 85 1.38 6.20 -8.10
N MET A 86 1.59 6.58 -9.36
CA MET A 86 0.54 7.03 -10.27
C MET A 86 -0.48 5.92 -10.57
N HIS A 87 0.01 4.73 -10.90
CA HIS A 87 -0.82 3.55 -11.14
C HIS A 87 -1.61 3.15 -9.89
N GLY A 88 -0.98 3.21 -8.71
CA GLY A 88 -1.62 2.96 -7.43
C GLY A 88 -2.77 3.92 -7.15
N VAL A 89 -2.59 5.23 -7.38
CA VAL A 89 -3.67 6.22 -7.28
C VAL A 89 -4.82 5.85 -8.22
N PHE A 90 -4.52 5.54 -9.48
CA PHE A 90 -5.53 5.17 -10.46
C PHE A 90 -6.34 3.94 -10.04
N VAL A 91 -5.69 2.82 -9.71
CA VAL A 91 -6.37 1.58 -9.33
C VAL A 91 -7.22 1.78 -8.06
N ILE A 92 -6.69 2.50 -7.07
CA ILE A 92 -7.44 2.80 -5.85
C ILE A 92 -8.62 3.74 -6.10
N LEU A 93 -8.50 4.72 -6.99
CA LEU A 93 -9.65 5.55 -7.40
C LEU A 93 -10.74 4.72 -8.06
N VAL A 94 -10.39 3.75 -8.90
CA VAL A 94 -11.35 2.83 -9.50
C VAL A 94 -12.06 2.01 -8.42
N ILE A 95 -11.32 1.41 -7.47
CA ILE A 95 -11.93 0.67 -6.35
C ILE A 95 -12.77 1.59 -5.45
N PHE A 96 -12.32 2.81 -5.19
CA PHE A 96 -13.06 3.80 -4.41
C PHE A 96 -14.39 4.16 -5.09
N SER A 97 -14.37 4.29 -6.42
CA SER A 97 -15.58 4.51 -7.22
C SER A 97 -16.56 3.32 -7.16
N GLN A 98 -16.04 2.09 -7.10
CA GLN A 98 -16.85 0.88 -6.87
C GLN A 98 -17.54 0.92 -5.50
N CYS A 99 -16.86 1.41 -4.47
CA CYS A 99 -17.41 1.49 -3.12
C CYS A 99 -18.45 2.61 -2.93
N LEU A 100 -18.25 3.79 -3.52
CA LEU A 100 -19.16 4.94 -3.33
C LEU A 100 -20.29 4.98 -4.35
N TRP A 101 -20.00 4.62 -5.61
CA TRP A 101 -20.91 4.71 -6.73
C TRP A 101 -21.17 3.35 -7.39
N GLY A 102 -20.97 2.24 -6.67
CA GLY A 102 -21.16 0.89 -7.18
C GLY A 102 -22.48 0.69 -7.92
N ALA A 103 -23.61 1.11 -7.33
CA ALA A 103 -24.91 0.97 -7.97
C ALA A 103 -25.08 1.83 -9.24
N LYS A 104 -24.55 3.06 -9.25
CA LYS A 104 -24.74 4.03 -10.35
C LYS A 104 -23.77 3.83 -11.51
N LEU A 105 -22.49 3.61 -11.23
CA LEU A 105 -21.43 3.50 -12.23
C LEU A 105 -21.10 2.05 -12.61
N TRP A 106 -21.29 1.10 -11.70
CA TRP A 106 -20.82 -0.28 -11.88
C TRP A 106 -21.95 -1.33 -11.92
N GLY A 107 -23.21 -0.92 -11.73
CA GLY A 107 -24.37 -1.81 -11.68
C GLY A 107 -24.34 -2.78 -10.50
N PHE A 108 -23.66 -2.42 -9.39
CA PHE A 108 -23.59 -3.27 -8.21
C PHE A 108 -24.91 -3.30 -7.47
N LYS A 109 -25.22 -4.45 -6.85
CA LYS A 109 -26.47 -4.65 -6.10
C LYS A 109 -26.38 -4.17 -4.65
N ASP A 110 -25.32 -3.44 -4.31
CA ASP A 110 -25.05 -2.96 -2.95
C ASP A 110 -26.11 -1.94 -2.52
N ARG A 111 -26.82 -2.23 -1.42
CA ARG A 111 -27.89 -1.37 -0.88
C ARG A 111 -27.40 -0.38 0.19
N LEU A 112 -26.17 -0.53 0.67
CA LEU A 112 -25.64 0.22 1.79
C LEU A 112 -24.88 1.46 1.31
N LYS A 113 -25.32 2.65 1.75
CA LYS A 113 -24.51 3.87 1.63
C LYS A 113 -23.33 3.75 2.58
N ARG A 114 -22.12 3.70 2.02
CA ARG A 114 -20.87 3.55 2.77
C ARG A 114 -20.23 4.92 2.95
N ARG A 115 -19.78 5.20 4.17
CA ARG A 115 -18.99 6.38 4.50
C ARG A 115 -17.80 5.95 5.35
N PRO A 116 -16.62 6.58 5.19
CA PRO A 116 -15.52 6.36 6.10
C PRO A 116 -15.94 6.60 7.55
N HIS A 117 -15.43 5.76 8.45
CA HIS A 117 -15.58 5.90 9.88
C HIS A 117 -14.84 7.17 10.36
N ARG A 118 -15.26 7.69 11.53
CA ARG A 118 -14.69 8.91 12.13
C ARG A 118 -13.17 8.83 12.33
N ILE A 119 -12.65 7.63 12.61
CA ILE A 119 -11.22 7.37 12.79
C ILE A 119 -10.42 7.78 11.54
N THR A 120 -10.92 7.47 10.35
CA THR A 120 -10.26 7.82 9.08
C THR A 120 -10.11 9.33 8.92
N TYR A 121 -11.14 10.09 9.29
CA TYR A 121 -11.08 11.56 9.31
C TYR A 121 -10.11 12.08 10.37
N ILE A 122 -10.07 11.47 11.57
CA ILE A 122 -9.12 11.86 12.63
C ILE A 122 -7.68 11.66 12.17
N VAL A 123 -7.37 10.50 11.57
CA VAL A 123 -6.04 10.22 11.01
C VAL A 123 -5.66 11.25 9.94
N PHE A 124 -6.61 11.63 9.07
CA PHE A 124 -6.36 12.66 8.07
C PHE A 124 -6.11 14.04 8.69
N SER A 125 -7.00 14.49 9.57
CA SER A 125 -6.90 15.80 10.22
C SER A 125 -5.61 15.92 11.02
N PHE A 126 -5.22 14.86 11.72
CA PHE A 126 -3.95 14.82 12.44
C PHE A 126 -2.76 14.94 11.49
N PHE A 127 -2.78 14.23 10.36
CA PHE A 127 -1.73 14.34 9.37
C PHE A 127 -1.64 15.74 8.75
N CYS A 128 -2.78 16.32 8.34
CA CYS A 128 -2.81 17.69 7.82
C CYS A 128 -2.29 18.69 8.85
N PHE A 129 -2.68 18.55 10.12
CA PHE A 129 -2.17 19.38 11.20
C PHE A 129 -0.66 19.23 11.36
N PHE A 130 -0.14 18.00 11.38
CA PHE A 130 1.29 17.72 11.50
C PHE A 130 2.10 18.35 10.36
N VAL A 131 1.66 18.17 9.12
CA VAL A 131 2.33 18.73 7.94
C VAL A 131 2.31 20.26 7.93
N LEU A 132 1.19 20.87 8.31
CA LEU A 132 1.10 22.32 8.45
C LEU A 132 1.99 22.83 9.57
N PHE A 133 2.02 22.13 10.71
CA PHE A 133 2.90 22.46 11.81
C PHE A 133 4.37 22.40 11.39
N ASP A 134 4.81 21.31 10.73
CA ASP A 134 6.17 21.18 10.22
C ASP A 134 6.51 22.33 9.26
N TRP A 135 5.60 22.64 8.32
CA TRP A 135 5.77 23.72 7.35
C TRP A 135 6.00 25.10 7.98
N PHE A 136 5.28 25.42 9.06
CA PHE A 136 5.35 26.74 9.69
C PHE A 136 6.47 26.86 10.72
N PHE A 137 6.80 25.79 11.45
CA PHE A 137 7.68 25.86 12.62
C PHE A 137 9.09 25.31 12.39
N GLN A 138 9.34 24.58 11.30
CA GLN A 138 10.67 24.04 11.02
C GLN A 138 11.56 24.97 10.19
N ASN A 139 12.84 24.60 10.14
CA ASN A 139 13.89 25.35 9.48
C ASN A 139 13.50 25.70 8.03
N SER A 140 13.52 27.00 7.71
CA SER A 140 13.16 27.52 6.40
C SER A 140 14.05 27.00 5.28
N GLN A 141 15.30 26.63 5.57
CA GLN A 141 16.28 26.19 4.58
C GLN A 141 15.92 24.86 3.88
N TYR A 142 15.26 23.93 4.59
CA TYR A 142 14.93 22.59 4.07
C TYR A 142 13.44 22.30 4.09
N ARG A 143 12.61 23.34 4.13
CA ARG A 143 11.17 23.22 4.34
C ARG A 143 10.48 22.34 3.31
N LEU A 144 10.81 22.52 2.04
CA LEU A 144 10.15 21.79 0.96
C LEU A 144 10.61 20.32 0.93
N LEU A 145 11.89 20.06 1.22
CA LEU A 145 12.41 18.72 1.40
C LEU A 145 11.72 18.00 2.57
N ASN A 146 11.62 18.63 3.74
CA ASN A 146 10.94 18.03 4.91
C ASN A 146 9.48 17.68 4.60
N PHE A 147 8.74 18.62 4.01
CA PHE A 147 7.36 18.39 3.54
C PHE A 147 7.26 17.17 2.62
N VAL A 148 8.15 17.06 1.64
CA VAL A 148 8.20 15.94 0.70
C VAL A 148 8.51 14.61 1.40
N MET A 149 9.40 14.61 2.38
CA MET A 149 9.73 13.42 3.16
C MET A 149 8.56 13.01 4.05
N ASP A 150 7.85 13.96 4.66
CA ASP A 150 6.66 13.70 5.48
C ASP A 150 5.53 13.06 4.68
N LEU A 151 5.31 13.50 3.43
CA LEU A 151 4.37 12.86 2.52
C LEU A 151 4.74 11.39 2.24
N ALA A 152 6.04 11.08 2.08
CA ALA A 152 6.49 9.70 1.90
C ALA A 152 6.29 8.86 3.17
N TYR A 153 6.57 9.42 4.36
CA TYR A 153 6.29 8.75 5.64
C TYR A 153 4.80 8.51 5.86
N PHE A 154 3.95 9.43 5.43
CA PHE A 154 2.51 9.25 5.54
C PHE A 154 1.99 8.06 4.75
N LYS A 155 2.53 7.83 3.55
CA LYS A 155 2.24 6.61 2.77
C LYS A 155 2.59 5.34 3.53
N VAL A 156 3.72 5.35 4.22
CA VAL A 156 4.19 4.23 5.05
C VAL A 156 3.23 4.04 6.24
N ILE A 157 2.92 5.10 6.99
CA ILE A 157 2.02 5.06 8.15
C ILE A 157 0.61 4.58 7.77
N THR A 158 0.02 5.12 6.69
CA THR A 158 -1.31 4.69 6.21
C THR A 158 -1.33 3.22 5.84
N SER A 159 -0.23 2.69 5.32
CA SER A 159 -0.08 1.25 5.03
C SER A 159 -0.06 0.40 6.31
N CYS A 160 0.66 0.84 7.35
CA CYS A 160 0.62 0.21 8.68
C CYS A 160 -0.80 0.17 9.27
N ILE A 161 -1.48 1.32 9.30
CA ILE A 161 -2.83 1.45 9.87
C ILE A 161 -3.82 0.52 9.16
N ARG A 162 -3.62 0.29 7.86
CA ARG A 162 -4.43 -0.65 7.08
C ARG A 162 -4.16 -2.11 7.40
N TYR A 163 -2.90 -2.51 7.56
CA TYR A 163 -2.54 -3.91 7.75
C TYR A 163 -2.85 -4.43 9.17
N ILE A 164 -2.75 -3.59 10.20
CA ILE A 164 -3.01 -3.99 11.59
C ILE A 164 -4.42 -4.59 11.78
N PRO A 165 -5.52 -3.92 11.37
CA PRO A 165 -6.87 -4.48 11.48
C PRO A 165 -7.04 -5.82 10.76
N GLN A 166 -6.35 -6.00 9.62
CA GLN A 166 -6.41 -7.26 8.86
C GLN A 166 -5.77 -8.39 9.66
N VAL A 167 -4.55 -8.18 10.18
CA VAL A 167 -3.86 -9.16 11.02
C VAL A 167 -4.69 -9.53 12.25
N LEU A 168 -5.25 -8.53 12.94
CA LEU A 168 -6.06 -8.74 14.14
C LEU A 168 -7.36 -9.49 13.82
N GLN A 169 -8.03 -9.15 12.72
CA GLN A 169 -9.22 -9.90 12.28
C GLN A 169 -8.85 -11.35 11.98
N ASN A 170 -7.86 -11.61 11.14
CA ASN A 170 -7.39 -12.97 10.84
C ASN A 170 -7.14 -13.78 12.12
N LYS A 171 -6.49 -13.18 13.12
CA LYS A 171 -6.26 -13.83 14.43
C LYS A 171 -7.55 -14.13 15.20
N ARG A 172 -8.53 -13.22 15.18
CA ARG A 172 -9.83 -13.40 15.86
C ARG A 172 -10.70 -14.46 15.21
N ARG A 173 -10.79 -14.47 13.87
CA ARG A 173 -11.60 -15.45 13.11
C ARG A 173 -10.87 -16.78 12.87
N LYS A 174 -9.56 -16.86 13.12
CA LYS A 174 -8.74 -18.06 12.89
C LYS A 174 -8.86 -18.61 11.46
N SER A 175 -9.06 -17.73 10.49
CA SER A 175 -9.23 -18.07 9.08
C SER A 175 -8.58 -17.00 8.23
N MET A 176 -8.05 -17.41 7.07
CA MET A 176 -7.50 -16.52 6.06
C MET A 176 -8.45 -16.30 4.88
N TYR A 177 -9.70 -16.75 4.99
CA TYR A 177 -10.73 -16.58 3.95
C TYR A 177 -10.81 -15.13 3.44
N GLY A 178 -10.81 -14.93 2.12
CA GLY A 178 -10.83 -13.58 1.50
C GLY A 178 -9.47 -12.86 1.43
N SER A 179 -8.40 -13.37 2.05
CA SER A 179 -7.03 -12.88 1.81
C SER A 179 -6.44 -13.56 0.57
N SER A 180 -5.93 -12.78 -0.39
CA SER A 180 -5.36 -13.32 -1.63
C SER A 180 -3.91 -13.76 -1.44
N LYS A 181 -3.62 -15.06 -1.65
CA LYS A 181 -2.24 -15.59 -1.68
C LYS A 181 -1.40 -14.95 -2.79
N SER A 182 -2.02 -14.71 -3.96
CA SER A 182 -1.34 -14.06 -5.09
C SER A 182 -0.93 -12.63 -4.77
N GLN A 183 -1.75 -11.90 -4.02
CA GLN A 183 -1.42 -10.55 -3.56
C GLN A 183 -0.20 -10.57 -2.62
N LEU A 184 -0.16 -11.52 -1.68
CA LEU A 184 0.97 -11.72 -0.79
C LEU A 184 2.26 -12.03 -1.55
N LEU A 185 2.21 -12.96 -2.52
CA LEU A 185 3.38 -13.30 -3.34
C LEU A 185 3.88 -12.10 -4.16
N LEU A 186 2.96 -11.31 -4.73
CA LEU A 186 3.32 -10.10 -5.46
C LEU A 186 3.96 -9.04 -4.56
N ASP A 187 3.52 -8.90 -3.30
CA ASP A 187 4.12 -7.95 -2.36
C ASP A 187 5.57 -8.35 -2.02
N MET A 188 5.80 -9.64 -1.74
CA MET A 188 7.13 -10.20 -1.49
C MET A 188 8.07 -10.06 -2.69
N ILE A 189 7.59 -10.34 -3.91
CA ILE A 189 8.37 -10.14 -5.14
C ILE A 189 8.71 -8.65 -5.32
N GLY A 190 7.74 -7.77 -5.10
CA GLY A 190 7.94 -6.32 -5.15
C GLY A 190 9.04 -5.85 -4.18
N CYS A 191 9.03 -6.35 -2.94
CA CYS A 191 10.06 -6.07 -1.95
C CYS A 191 11.45 -6.56 -2.41
N LEU A 192 11.56 -7.81 -2.85
CA LEU A 192 12.83 -8.36 -3.31
C LEU A 192 13.44 -7.51 -4.44
N PHE A 193 12.64 -7.22 -5.47
CA PHE A 193 13.12 -6.45 -6.61
C PHE A 193 13.37 -4.97 -6.28
N SER A 194 12.68 -4.40 -5.28
CA SER A 194 12.96 -3.03 -4.80
C SER A 194 14.33 -2.92 -4.13
N VAL A 195 14.74 -3.93 -3.35
CA VAL A 195 16.05 -3.98 -2.72
C VAL A 195 17.13 -4.17 -3.77
N LEU A 196 16.91 -5.07 -4.74
CA LEU A 196 17.83 -5.29 -5.85
C LEU A 196 18.01 -4.01 -6.70
N GLU A 197 16.91 -3.33 -7.06
CA GLU A 197 16.98 -2.07 -7.79
C GLU A 197 17.87 -1.05 -7.06
N ILE A 198 17.61 -0.79 -5.77
CA ILE A 198 18.39 0.19 -5.00
C ILE A 198 19.86 -0.25 -4.92
N GLY A 199 20.13 -1.53 -4.67
CA GLY A 199 21.49 -2.04 -4.55
C GLY A 199 22.30 -2.01 -5.86
N ILE A 200 21.64 -2.14 -7.01
CA ILE A 200 22.31 -2.13 -8.32
C ILE A 200 22.51 -0.71 -8.86
N LYS A 201 21.56 0.20 -8.60
CA LYS A 201 21.57 1.55 -9.18
C LYS A 201 22.40 2.58 -8.39
N ASN A 202 22.92 2.20 -7.22
CA ASN A 202 23.68 3.09 -6.36
C ASN A 202 25.04 2.50 -6.02
N ASP A 203 26.09 3.31 -6.12
CA ASP A 203 27.45 2.92 -5.75
C ASP A 203 27.72 3.00 -4.24
N ARG A 204 26.70 3.35 -3.46
CA ARG A 204 26.76 3.48 -1.99
C ARG A 204 26.44 2.15 -1.32
N PRO A 205 26.89 1.92 -0.07
CA PRO A 205 26.45 0.78 0.72
C PRO A 205 24.91 0.69 0.75
N LEU A 206 24.36 -0.52 0.61
CA LEU A 206 22.92 -0.76 0.46
C LEU A 206 22.08 -0.08 1.56
N ALA A 207 22.53 -0.12 2.81
CA ALA A 207 21.83 0.49 3.94
C ALA A 207 21.71 2.02 3.80
N GLU A 208 22.74 2.68 3.26
CA GLU A 208 22.74 4.11 3.00
C GLU A 208 21.86 4.44 1.79
N ALA A 209 21.99 3.68 0.69
CA ALA A 209 21.14 3.85 -0.49
C ALA A 209 19.65 3.69 -0.16
N LEU A 210 19.30 2.74 0.71
CA LEU A 210 17.95 2.55 1.24
C LEU A 210 17.49 3.73 2.10
N SER A 211 18.35 4.26 2.96
CA SER A 211 17.99 5.40 3.83
C SER A 211 17.77 6.70 3.05
N LEU A 212 18.35 6.82 1.86
CA LEU A 212 18.12 7.94 0.94
C LEU A 212 16.75 7.86 0.23
N ASN A 213 16.17 6.67 0.07
CA ASN A 213 14.81 6.47 -0.41
C ASN A 213 13.89 6.01 0.73
N ARG A 214 13.62 6.93 1.66
CA ARG A 214 12.90 6.63 2.91
C ARG A 214 11.49 6.05 2.69
N GLY A 215 10.81 6.50 1.64
CA GLY A 215 9.49 5.95 1.28
C GLY A 215 9.57 4.48 0.90
N LYS A 216 10.50 4.11 0.00
CA LYS A 216 10.69 2.71 -0.42
C LYS A 216 11.22 1.85 0.72
N LEU A 217 12.17 2.34 1.51
CA LEU A 217 12.64 1.66 2.74
C LEU A 217 11.48 1.35 3.70
N GLY A 218 10.62 2.34 3.97
CA GLY A 218 9.46 2.14 4.84
C GLY A 218 8.46 1.14 4.27
N LEU A 219 8.21 1.15 2.96
CA LEU A 219 7.36 0.17 2.30
C LEU A 219 7.95 -1.25 2.40
N ILE A 220 9.24 -1.41 2.14
CA ILE A 220 9.95 -2.69 2.30
C ILE A 220 9.81 -3.20 3.74
N ALA A 221 10.07 -2.35 4.74
CA ALA A 221 10.01 -2.74 6.15
C ALA A 221 8.61 -3.20 6.57
N ILE A 222 7.57 -2.45 6.15
CA ILE A 222 6.18 -2.80 6.43
C ILE A 222 5.81 -4.11 5.74
N SER A 223 6.09 -4.26 4.45
CA SER A 223 5.73 -5.45 3.71
C SER A 223 6.44 -6.68 4.29
N VAL A 224 7.74 -6.63 4.58
CA VAL A 224 8.45 -7.75 5.24
C VAL A 224 7.78 -8.14 6.56
N LEU A 225 7.42 -7.17 7.42
CA LEU A 225 6.77 -7.42 8.71
C LEU A 225 5.38 -8.07 8.54
N PHE A 226 4.53 -7.49 7.70
CA PHE A 226 3.14 -7.94 7.54
C PHE A 226 3.03 -9.18 6.68
N ASP A 227 3.85 -9.32 5.63
CA ASP A 227 3.89 -10.52 4.80
C ASP A 227 4.37 -11.72 5.59
N THR A 228 5.42 -11.57 6.40
CA THR A 228 5.86 -12.65 7.31
C THR A 228 4.72 -13.05 8.25
N THR A 229 4.00 -12.07 8.79
CA THR A 229 2.82 -12.32 9.63
C THR A 229 1.73 -13.07 8.87
N PHE A 230 1.42 -12.67 7.63
CA PHE A 230 0.41 -13.32 6.80
C PHE A 230 0.82 -14.72 6.37
N VAL A 231 2.09 -14.97 6.06
CA VAL A 231 2.61 -16.32 5.78
C VAL A 231 2.40 -17.22 6.99
N ILE A 232 2.74 -16.75 8.20
CA ILE A 232 2.51 -17.51 9.44
C ILE A 232 1.01 -17.77 9.64
N GLN A 233 0.16 -16.76 9.45
CA GLN A 233 -1.30 -16.95 9.57
C GLN A 233 -1.86 -17.91 8.51
N PHE A 234 -1.36 -17.88 7.28
CA PHE A 234 -1.72 -18.85 6.25
C PHE A 234 -1.31 -20.26 6.65
N TRP A 235 -0.11 -20.45 7.18
CA TRP A 235 0.36 -21.77 7.62
C TRP A 235 -0.48 -22.30 8.79
N LEU A 236 -0.77 -21.46 9.79
CA LEU A 236 -1.57 -21.86 10.95
C LEU A 236 -3.04 -22.14 10.61
N TYR A 237 -3.70 -21.25 9.87
CA TYR A 237 -5.16 -21.30 9.70
C TYR A 237 -5.62 -22.10 8.48
N SER A 238 -4.75 -22.35 7.48
CA SER A 238 -5.14 -23.21 6.34
C SER A 238 -5.37 -24.67 6.76
N SER A 239 -4.74 -25.09 7.86
CA SER A 239 -4.90 -26.43 8.44
C SER A 239 -6.29 -26.61 9.08
N ASP A 240 -6.81 -25.57 9.73
CA ASP A 240 -8.12 -25.58 10.39
C ASP A 240 -9.29 -25.34 9.42
N ASP A 241 -9.09 -24.52 8.39
CA ASP A 241 -10.12 -24.23 7.35
C ASP A 241 -10.49 -25.50 6.55
N SER A 242 -9.55 -26.42 6.32
CA SER A 242 -9.83 -27.67 5.57
C SER A 242 -10.64 -28.70 6.37
N LEU A 243 -10.44 -28.75 7.70
CA LEU A 243 -11.17 -29.65 8.60
C LEU A 243 -12.57 -29.12 8.95
N SER A 244 -12.72 -27.81 9.10
CA SER A 244 -14.02 -27.19 9.33
C SER A 244 -14.92 -27.25 8.08
N HIS A 245 -14.36 -27.04 6.89
CA HIS A 245 -15.12 -27.10 5.64
C HIS A 245 -15.58 -28.52 5.28
N SER A 246 -14.80 -29.57 5.62
CA SER A 246 -15.24 -30.96 5.45
C SER A 246 -16.40 -31.31 6.40
N ILE A 247 -16.31 -30.89 7.67
CA ILE A 247 -17.39 -31.06 8.66
C ILE A 247 -18.67 -30.31 8.25
N GLU A 248 -18.53 -29.08 7.73
CA GLU A 248 -19.69 -28.28 7.31
C GLU A 248 -20.36 -28.88 6.05
N MET A 249 -19.58 -29.32 5.06
CA MET A 249 -20.11 -30.02 3.88
C MET A 249 -20.81 -31.34 4.23
N ASP A 250 -20.28 -32.10 5.18
CA ASP A 250 -20.91 -33.33 5.64
C ASP A 250 -22.18 -33.05 6.45
N SER A 251 -22.22 -31.97 7.25
CA SER A 251 -23.44 -31.54 7.95
C SER A 251 -24.56 -31.11 7.00
N PHE A 252 -24.22 -30.48 5.87
CA PHE A 252 -25.18 -30.13 4.81
C PHE A 252 -25.69 -31.38 4.07
N LYS A 253 -24.84 -32.39 3.84
CA LYS A 253 -25.28 -33.68 3.26
C LYS A 253 -26.24 -34.43 4.18
N TYR A 254 -26.07 -34.35 5.50
CA TYR A 254 -26.96 -35.00 6.46
C TYR A 254 -28.30 -34.28 6.69
N ARG A 255 -28.39 -32.96 6.45
CA ARG A 255 -29.66 -32.21 6.49
C ARG A 255 -30.49 -32.30 5.21
N ALA A 256 -29.94 -32.86 4.14
CA ALA A 256 -30.60 -33.00 2.84
C ALA A 256 -31.21 -34.41 2.61
N LYS A 257 -31.27 -35.24 3.65
CA LYS A 257 -32.04 -36.49 3.73
C LYS A 257 -33.15 -36.32 4.76
#